data_AF-A0A938UXL2-F1
#
_entry.id   AF-A0A938UXL2-F1
#
_cell.length_a   1.000
_cell.length_b   1.000
_cell.length_c   1.000
_cell.angle_alpha   90.00
_cell.angle_beta   90.00
_cell.angle_gamma   90.00
#
_symmetry.space_group_name_H-M   'P 1'
#
loop_
_entity.id
_entity.type
_entity.pdbx_description
1 polymer ?
#
loop_
_entity_poly.entity_id
_entity_poly.type
_entity_poly.pdbx_seq_one_letter_code
_entity_poly.pdbx_strand_id
1 'polypeptide(L)' 'MIQKEQVGKDAAEFVLNRVKMQEEHMEEIWKIFGNQVRAIVPLFETEVKGSKMLNRTIGHLFPR' A
#
# COMPACT_ATOMS: atom_id res chain seq x y z
N MET A 1 1.79 -0.06 0.58
CA MET A 1 0.93 0.71 1.49
C MET A 1 0.46 -0.18 2.63
N ILE A 2 0.50 0.30 3.86
CA ILE A 2 -0.09 -0.40 4.99
C ILE A 2 -1.61 -0.33 4.81
N GLN A 3 -2.26 -1.49 4.78
CA GLN A 3 -3.71 -1.57 4.60
C GLN A 3 -4.38 -1.37 5.96
N LYS A 4 -5.36 -0.46 6.05
CA LYS A 4 -6.04 -0.13 7.31
C LYS A 4 -6.72 -1.36 7.92
N GLU A 5 -7.21 -2.25 7.07
CA GLU A 5 -7.89 -3.49 7.43
C GLU A 5 -6.95 -4.48 8.15
N GLN A 6 -5.63 -4.32 7.97
CA GLN A 6 -4.60 -5.12 8.63
C GLN A 6 -4.12 -4.51 9.96
N VAL A 7 -4.58 -3.29 10.29
CA VAL A 7 -4.20 -2.60 11.52
C VAL A 7 -5.17 -2.98 12.63
N GLY A 8 -4.71 -3.76 13.59
CA GLY A 8 -5.49 -4.15 14.76
C GLY A 8 -5.82 -2.97 15.68
N LYS A 9 -6.85 -3.14 16.53
CA LYS A 9 -7.25 -2.12 17.51
C LYS A 9 -6.14 -1.78 18.52
N ASP A 10 -5.24 -2.72 18.77
CA ASP A 10 -4.10 -2.58 19.70
C ASP A 10 -2.78 -2.32 18.95
N ALA A 11 -2.83 -1.80 17.72
CA ALA A 11 -1.63 -1.49 16.96
C ALA A 11 -0.77 -0.46 17.68
N ALA A 12 0.56 -0.68 17.67
CA ALA A 12 1.51 0.25 18.25
C ALA A 12 1.38 1.64 17.60
N GLU A 13 1.57 2.70 18.39
CA GLU A 13 1.40 4.08 17.96
C GLU A 13 2.19 4.43 16.69
N PHE A 14 3.41 3.91 16.56
CA PHE A 14 4.23 4.15 15.37
C PHE A 14 3.59 3.58 14.08
N VAL A 15 2.79 2.52 14.17
CA VAL A 15 2.04 1.96 13.02
C VAL A 15 0.92 2.91 12.63
N LEU A 16 0.15 3.40 13.61
CA LEU A 16 -0.92 4.38 13.39
C LEU A 16 -0.37 5.66 12.75
N ASN A 17 0.76 6.16 13.25
CA ASN A 17 1.44 7.34 12.70
C ASN A 17 1.89 7.11 11.26
N ARG A 18 2.39 5.92 10.91
CA ARG A 18 2.74 5.59 9.52
C ARG A 18 1.55 5.52 8.59
N VAL A 19 0.43 4.97 9.06
CA VAL A 19 -0.82 4.91 8.28
C VAL A 19 -1.31 6.31 7.99
N LYS A 20 -1.36 7.18 9.01
CA LYS A 20 -1.73 8.59 8.84
C LYS A 20 -0.82 9.32 7.84
N MET A 21 0.49 9.20 7.98
CA MET A 21 1.46 9.79 7.05
C MET A 21 1.27 9.27 5.61
N GLN A 22 0.96 7.98 5.45
CA GLN A 22 0.67 7.41 4.12
C GLN A 22 -0.60 7.99 3.50
N GLU A 23 -1.64 8.25 4.29
CA GLU A 23 -2.87 8.88 3.81
C GLU A 23 -2.63 10.30 3.32
N GLU A 24 -1.95 11.13 4.13
CA GLU A 24 -1.64 12.52 3.79
C GLU A 24 -0.85 12.61 2.47
N HIS A 25 0.17 11.77 2.28
CA HIS A 25 0.91 11.73 1.02
C HIS A 25 0.09 11.17 -0.14
N MET A 26 -0.79 10.20 0.09
CA MET A 26 -1.68 9.73 -0.97
C MET A 26 -2.63 10.82 -1.43
N GLU A 27 -3.14 11.67 -0.54
CA GLU A 27 -3.94 12.84 -0.94
C GLU A 27 -3.16 13.79 -1.85
N GLU A 28 -1.88 14.06 -1.54
CA GLU A 28 -1.00 14.87 -2.38
C GLU A 28 -0.78 14.23 -3.77
N ILE A 29 -0.48 12.93 -3.80
CA ILE A 29 -0.31 12.15 -5.04
C ILE A 29 -1.58 12.23 -5.88
N TRP A 30 -2.76 12.06 -5.29
CA TRP A 30 -4.03 12.17 -6.00
C TRP A 30 -4.27 13.58 -6.56
N LYS A 31 -3.91 14.63 -5.83
CA LYS A 31 -4.01 16.02 -6.31
C LYS A 31 -3.09 16.29 -7.50
N ILE A 32 -1.87 15.76 -7.49
CA ILE A 32 -0.85 16.00 -8.52
C ILE A 32 -1.12 15.15 -9.77
N PHE A 33 -1.39 13.86 -9.59
CA PHE A 33 -1.43 12.88 -10.68
C PHE A 33 -2.85 12.50 -11.10
N GLY A 34 -3.85 12.64 -10.22
CA GLY A 34 -5.24 12.29 -10.49
C GLY A 34 -5.40 10.93 -11.15
N ASN A 35 -5.96 10.90 -12.36
CA ASN A 35 -6.20 9.68 -13.13
C ASN A 35 -4.92 9.00 -13.67
N GLN A 36 -3.74 9.57 -13.46
CA GLN A 36 -2.46 8.96 -13.86
C GLN A 36 -1.91 7.97 -12.84
N VAL A 37 -2.45 7.93 -11.62
CA VAL A 37 -2.11 6.89 -10.65
C VAL A 37 -2.63 5.54 -11.16
N ARG A 38 -1.71 4.61 -11.43
CA ARG A 38 -2.05 3.33 -12.09
C ARG A 38 -2.41 2.21 -11.13
N ALA A 39 -1.82 2.20 -9.93
CA ALA A 39 -2.02 1.15 -8.95
C ALA A 39 -1.55 1.60 -7.56
N ILE A 40 -2.10 0.95 -6.53
CA ILE A 40 -1.59 1.01 -5.15
C ILE A 40 -1.15 -0.40 -4.77
N VAL A 41 0.14 -0.57 -4.48
CA VAL A 41 0.70 -1.86 -4.07
C VAL A 41 0.70 -1.95 -2.53
N PRO A 42 0.16 -3.03 -1.94
CA PRO A 42 0.15 -3.20 -0.49
C PRO A 42 1.57 -3.46 0.06
N LEU A 43 1.74 -3.25 1.35
CA LEU A 43 2.91 -3.76 2.06
C LEU A 43 2.73 -5.26 2.24
N PHE A 44 3.64 -6.05 1.68
CA PHE A 44 3.63 -7.50 1.83
C PHE A 44 4.22 -7.93 3.17
N GLU A 45 3.83 -9.13 3.60
CA GLU A 45 4.26 -9.76 4.85
C GLU A 45 5.72 -10.24 4.77
N THR A 46 6.21 -10.47 3.56
CA THR A 46 7.56 -10.95 3.26
C THR A 46 8.11 -10.26 2.02
N GLU A 47 9.42 -10.36 1.82
CA GLU A 47 10.07 -9.81 0.64
C GLU A 47 9.56 -10.44 -0.66
N VAL A 48 9.48 -9.63 -1.72
CA VAL A 48 9.06 -10.10 -3.04
C VAL A 48 10.22 -10.85 -3.70
N LYS A 49 10.24 -12.17 -3.55
CA LYS A 49 11.25 -13.06 -4.16
C LYS A 49 10.62 -14.30 -4.77
N GLY A 50 11.16 -14.70 -5.93
CA GLY A 50 10.68 -15.85 -6.69
C GLY A 50 9.39 -15.58 -7.46
N SER A 51 9.10 -16.46 -8.43
CA SER A 51 7.98 -16.29 -9.38
C SER A 51 6.61 -16.18 -8.70
N LYS A 52 6.40 -16.93 -7.62
CA LYS A 52 5.13 -16.91 -6.87
C LYS A 52 4.80 -15.52 -6.31
N MET A 53 5.75 -14.88 -5.64
CA MET A 53 5.54 -13.55 -5.07
C MET A 53 5.47 -12.48 -6.16
N LEU A 54 6.30 -12.58 -7.20
CA LEU A 54 6.22 -11.68 -8.35
C LEU A 54 4.83 -11.70 -9.01
N ASN A 55 4.25 -12.89 -9.22
CA ASN A 55 2.91 -13.01 -9.77
C ASN A 55 1.84 -12.38 -8.87
N ARG A 56 1.96 -12.52 -7.54
CA ARG A 56 1.07 -11.83 -6.59
C ARG A 56 1.21 -10.30 -6.72
N THR A 57 2.44 -9.77 -6.80
CA THR A 57 2.68 -8.33 -6.96
C THR A 57 2.14 -7.80 -8.29
N ILE A 58 2.29 -8.54 -9.39
CA ILE A 58 1.73 -8.20 -10.70
C ILE A 58 0.20 -8.03 -10.61
N GLY A 59 -0.48 -8.88 -9.86
CA GLY A 59 -1.94 -8.76 -9.64
C GLY A 59 -2.38 -7.45 -8.98
N HIS A 60 -1.50 -6.81 -8.20
CA HIS A 60 -1.73 -5.49 -7.63
C HIS A 60 -1.30 -4.34 -8.54
N LEU A 61 -0.26 -4.53 -9.35
CA LEU A 61 0.26 -3.51 -10.27
C LEU A 61 -0.59 -3.32 -11.53
N PHE A 62 -1.20 -4.40 -12.01
CA PHE A 62 -2.01 -4.41 -13.24
C PHE A 62 -3.38 -5.04 -12.97
N PRO A 63 -4.21 -4.45 -12.09
CA PRO A 63 -5.57 -4.92 -11.87
C PRO A 63 -6.37 -4.79 -13.18
N ARG A 64 -7.15 -5.81 -13.50
CA ARG A 64 -7.98 -5.85 -14.72
C ARG A 64 -9.17 -4.91 -14.64
#